data_AF-A0A937F2D8-F1
#
_entry.id   AF-A0A937F2D8-F1
#
_cell.length_a   1.000
_cell.length_b   1.000
_cell.length_c   1.000
_cell.angle_alpha   90.00
_cell.angle_beta   90.00
_cell.angle_gamma   90.00
#
_symmetry.space_group_name_H-M   'P 1'
#
loop_
_entity.id
_entity.type
_entity.pdbx_description
1 polymer ?
#
loop_
_entity_poly.entity_id
_entity_poly.type
_entity_poly.pdbx_seq_one_letter_code
_entity_poly.pdbx_strand_id
1 'polypeptide(L)'
;MINDRGNSALSVPPSIQDHVQGSLNATVALVMYGDYQSAQSADVYRLIKIIRRQLSSLSEADYLCFIFRHFPQPHIHPYAQHAAEAAEAAAVQSQFWQMHDLLFNCQHALENGYLIEYANSLGLDIPQFLQDLSRGAHINRIKQDIESGTQSGVTTIPALFINKFQYRDRYNQTQLMAAITNLVN
;
A
#
# COMPACT_ATOMS: atom_id res chain seq x y z
N MET A 1 -11.56 -24.74 -22.78
CA MET A 1 -12.43 -23.54 -22.73
C MET A 1 -12.16 -22.86 -21.40
N ILE A 2 -11.31 -21.84 -21.39
CA ILE A 2 -10.94 -21.12 -20.16
C ILE A 2 -12.03 -20.09 -19.91
N ASN A 3 -12.65 -20.17 -18.73
CA ASN A 3 -13.69 -19.26 -18.28
C ASN A 3 -13.19 -17.82 -18.29
N ASP A 4 -13.85 -16.99 -19.08
CA ASP A 4 -13.69 -15.54 -19.19
C ASP A 4 -14.33 -14.86 -17.96
N ARG A 5 -13.81 -15.16 -16.76
CA ARG A 5 -14.18 -14.40 -15.56
C ARG A 5 -13.57 -13.01 -15.75
N GLY A 6 -14.39 -12.01 -16.05
CA GLY A 6 -14.01 -10.61 -16.27
C GLY A 6 -12.84 -10.19 -15.38
N ASN A 7 -11.64 -10.28 -15.95
CA ASN A 7 -10.41 -10.26 -15.17
C ASN A 7 -10.02 -8.80 -15.03
N SER A 8 -10.40 -8.18 -13.92
CA SER A 8 -9.99 -6.81 -13.62
C SER A 8 -8.47 -6.74 -13.62
N ALA A 9 -7.92 -5.98 -14.57
CA ALA A 9 -6.49 -5.81 -14.73
C ALA A 9 -6.06 -4.49 -14.09
N LEU A 10 -4.81 -4.44 -13.65
CA LEU A 10 -4.21 -3.20 -13.17
C LEU A 10 -4.08 -2.22 -14.36
N SER A 11 -4.88 -1.16 -14.34
CA SER A 11 -4.99 -0.20 -15.45
C SER A 11 -3.80 0.77 -15.50
N VAL A 12 -3.26 1.15 -14.34
CA VAL A 12 -2.07 2.02 -14.24
C VAL A 12 -0.89 1.18 -13.75
N PRO A 13 0.14 0.94 -14.57
CA PRO A 13 1.29 0.13 -14.19
C PRO A 13 2.08 0.77 -13.04
N PRO A 14 2.85 -0.03 -12.26
CA PRO A 14 3.79 0.52 -11.30
C PRO A 14 4.81 1.46 -11.95
N SER A 15 5.20 2.52 -11.25
CA SER A 15 6.14 3.52 -11.77
C SER A 15 7.00 4.14 -10.66
N ILE A 16 7.93 5.02 -11.04
CA ILE A 16 8.77 5.78 -10.09
C ILE A 16 7.99 6.74 -9.18
N GLN A 17 6.70 6.98 -9.46
CA GLN A 17 5.82 7.79 -8.61
C GLN A 17 5.18 6.97 -7.47
N ASP A 18 5.29 5.64 -7.53
CA ASP A 18 4.81 4.76 -6.49
C ASP A 18 5.80 4.65 -5.34
N HIS A 19 5.28 4.43 -4.14
CA HIS A 19 6.11 4.00 -3.01
C HIS A 19 6.41 2.52 -3.17
N VAL A 20 7.69 2.19 -3.28
CA VAL A 20 8.15 0.81 -3.56
C VAL A 20 9.09 0.27 -2.48
N GLN A 21 9.01 -1.03 -2.21
CA GLN A 21 10.06 -1.79 -1.52
C GLN A 21 10.54 -2.94 -2.41
N GLY A 22 11.80 -2.87 -2.84
CA GLY A 22 12.37 -3.73 -3.88
C GLY A 22 12.56 -2.96 -5.19
N SER A 23 13.04 -3.64 -6.23
CA SER A 23 13.30 -3.05 -7.55
C SER A 23 12.02 -3.01 -8.40
N LEU A 24 11.72 -1.90 -9.09
CA LEU A 24 10.63 -1.84 -10.08
C LEU A 24 10.82 -2.81 -11.26
N ASN A 25 12.05 -3.30 -11.46
CA ASN A 25 12.38 -4.30 -12.47
C ASN A 25 12.28 -5.74 -11.93
N ALA A 26 11.78 -5.94 -10.72
CA ALA A 26 11.59 -7.26 -10.13
C ALA A 26 10.67 -8.14 -10.99
N THR A 27 10.89 -9.44 -10.94
CA THR A 27 10.09 -10.44 -11.66
C THR A 27 8.60 -10.33 -11.34
N VAL A 28 8.28 -10.01 -10.08
CA VAL A 28 6.91 -9.85 -9.60
C VAL A 28 6.73 -8.46 -9.00
N ALA A 29 5.73 -7.73 -9.48
CA ALA A 29 5.20 -6.54 -8.83
C ALA A 29 3.92 -6.89 -8.08
N LEU A 30 3.90 -6.68 -6.76
CA LEU A 30 2.73 -6.83 -5.91
C LEU A 30 2.22 -5.45 -5.52
N VAL A 31 1.10 -5.03 -6.11
CA VAL A 31 0.43 -3.78 -5.77
C VAL A 31 -0.68 -4.06 -4.76
N MET A 32 -0.68 -3.32 -3.65
CA MET A 32 -1.77 -3.31 -2.69
C MET A 32 -2.46 -1.94 -2.68
N TYR A 33 -3.76 -1.93 -2.95
CA TYR A 33 -4.62 -0.80 -2.59
C TYR A 33 -5.15 -1.02 -1.17
N GLY A 34 -4.94 -0.05 -0.28
CA GLY A 34 -5.29 -0.22 1.13
C GLY A 34 -5.64 1.08 1.85
N ASP A 35 -6.15 0.89 3.06
CA ASP A 35 -6.59 1.94 3.98
C ASP A 35 -5.97 1.65 5.35
N TYR A 36 -5.31 2.65 5.94
CA TYR A 36 -4.60 2.50 7.20
C TYR A 36 -5.50 2.20 8.41
N GLN A 37 -6.79 2.55 8.36
CA GLN A 37 -7.73 2.29 9.45
C GLN A 37 -8.51 0.97 9.26
N SER A 38 -8.38 0.33 8.09
CA SER A 38 -8.98 -0.97 7.80
C SER A 38 -8.19 -2.11 8.46
N ALA A 39 -8.81 -2.84 9.40
CA ALA A 39 -8.19 -4.02 10.02
C ALA A 39 -7.78 -5.08 8.99
N GLN A 40 -8.61 -5.31 7.96
CA GLN A 40 -8.30 -6.27 6.90
C GLN A 40 -7.08 -5.84 6.08
N SER A 41 -6.91 -4.54 5.83
CA SER A 41 -5.70 -4.02 5.16
C SER A 41 -4.45 -4.26 6.01
N ALA A 42 -4.52 -4.06 7.33
CA ALA A 42 -3.38 -4.33 8.21
C ALA A 42 -3.02 -5.82 8.27
N ASP A 43 -4.01 -6.71 8.29
CA ASP A 43 -3.79 -8.17 8.27
C ASP A 43 -3.08 -8.60 6.98
N VAL A 44 -3.53 -8.09 5.83
CA VAL A 44 -2.90 -8.37 4.54
C VAL A 44 -1.51 -7.76 4.46
N TYR A 45 -1.30 -6.55 4.97
CA TYR A 45 0.04 -5.95 5.01
C TYR A 45 1.01 -6.78 5.88
N ARG A 46 0.59 -7.24 7.07
CA ARG A 46 1.39 -8.17 7.89
C ARG A 46 1.74 -9.44 7.15
N LEU A 47 0.77 -10.01 6.42
CA LEU A 47 0.99 -11.19 5.60
C LEU A 47 2.05 -10.95 4.53
N ILE A 48 1.98 -9.81 3.83
CA ILE A 48 2.97 -9.42 2.81
C ILE A 48 4.35 -9.27 3.44
N LYS A 49 4.47 -8.67 4.63
CA LYS A 49 5.77 -8.58 5.35
C LYS A 49 6.36 -9.96 5.67
N ILE A 50 5.53 -10.95 6.00
CA ILE A 50 6.01 -12.33 6.23
C ILE A 50 6.53 -12.94 4.92
N ILE A 51 5.74 -12.85 3.84
CA ILE A 51 6.10 -13.40 2.53
C ILE A 51 7.38 -12.76 2.00
N ARG A 52 7.50 -11.42 2.08
CA ARG A 52 8.69 -10.70 1.63
C ARG A 52 9.94 -11.16 2.37
N ARG A 53 9.88 -11.28 3.71
CA ARG A 53 11.01 -11.80 4.50
C ARG A 53 11.42 -13.21 4.09
N GLN A 54 10.46 -14.09 3.80
CA GLN A 54 10.75 -15.44 3.33
C GLN A 54 11.38 -15.44 1.93
N LEU A 55 10.85 -14.68 0.98
CA LEU A 55 11.41 -14.59 -0.37
C LEU A 55 12.81 -14.00 -0.38
N SER A 56 13.06 -12.95 0.41
CA SER A 56 14.41 -12.38 0.59
C SER A 56 15.42 -13.37 1.17
N SER A 57 14.98 -14.43 1.87
CA SER A 57 15.87 -15.48 2.38
C SER A 57 16.14 -16.61 1.39
N LEU A 58 15.33 -16.73 0.33
CA LEU A 58 15.32 -17.88 -0.59
C LEU A 58 15.77 -17.54 -2.01
N SER A 59 15.71 -16.27 -2.41
CA SER A 59 15.96 -15.83 -3.79
C SER A 59 17.09 -14.80 -3.85
N GLU A 60 17.68 -14.62 -5.03
CA GLU A 60 18.52 -13.45 -5.27
C GLU A 60 17.71 -12.18 -5.00
N ALA A 61 18.39 -11.15 -4.50
CA ALA A 61 17.80 -9.83 -4.38
C ALA A 61 17.07 -9.47 -5.69
N ASP A 62 15.88 -8.87 -5.61
CA ASP A 62 15.05 -8.42 -6.75
C ASP A 62 13.93 -9.37 -7.26
N TYR A 63 13.52 -10.42 -6.52
CA TYR A 63 12.35 -11.22 -6.95
C TYR A 63 11.00 -10.49 -6.87
N LEU A 64 10.76 -9.74 -5.79
CA LEU A 64 9.47 -9.14 -5.47
C LEU A 64 9.58 -7.63 -5.19
N CYS A 65 8.88 -6.82 -6.00
CA CYS A 65 8.61 -5.42 -5.74
C CYS A 65 7.26 -5.28 -5.04
N PHE A 66 7.23 -4.71 -3.84
CA PHE A 66 5.99 -4.36 -3.18
C PHE A 66 5.67 -2.89 -3.39
N ILE A 67 4.44 -2.60 -3.81
CA ILE A 67 3.91 -1.27 -4.02
C ILE A 67 2.66 -1.08 -3.17
N PHE A 68 2.56 0.05 -2.49
CA PHE A 68 1.34 0.46 -1.79
C PHE A 68 0.72 1.67 -2.47
N ARG A 69 -0.61 1.61 -2.68
CA ARG A 69 -1.43 2.71 -3.18
C ARG A 69 -2.57 2.99 -2.21
N HIS A 70 -2.86 4.25 -1.99
CA HIS A 70 -3.90 4.67 -1.06
C HIS A 70 -5.30 4.40 -1.63
N PHE A 71 -6.17 3.84 -0.82
CA PHE A 71 -7.59 3.73 -1.13
C PHE A 71 -8.43 3.95 0.14
N PRO A 72 -8.30 5.11 0.80
CA PRO A 72 -9.02 5.40 2.04
C PRO A 72 -10.54 5.43 1.79
N GLN A 73 -11.30 4.92 2.75
CA GLN A 73 -12.76 4.91 2.71
C GLN A 73 -13.34 5.79 3.83
N PRO A 74 -13.26 7.13 3.73
CA PRO A 74 -13.59 8.05 4.84
C PRO A 74 -15.01 7.94 5.38
N HIS A 75 -15.96 7.42 4.59
CA HIS A 75 -17.33 7.16 5.05
C HIS A 75 -17.45 6.00 6.05
N ILE A 76 -16.48 5.08 6.04
CA ILE A 76 -16.40 3.90 6.92
C ILE A 76 -15.30 4.10 7.96
N HIS A 77 -14.20 4.73 7.53
CA HIS A 77 -12.96 4.93 8.27
C HIS A 77 -12.62 6.43 8.33
N PRO A 78 -13.13 7.17 9.34
CA PRO A 78 -13.07 8.64 9.34
C PRO A 78 -11.66 9.23 9.35
N TYR A 79 -10.64 8.47 9.76
CA TYR A 79 -9.24 8.94 9.83
C TYR A 79 -8.38 8.42 8.68
N ALA A 80 -8.91 7.55 7.82
CA ALA A 80 -8.15 6.93 6.73
C ALA A 80 -7.50 7.94 5.76
N GLN A 81 -8.27 8.97 5.37
CA GLN A 81 -7.81 10.01 4.47
C GLN A 81 -6.65 10.80 5.10
N HIS A 82 -6.77 11.16 6.38
CA HIS A 82 -5.74 11.94 7.06
C HIS A 82 -4.48 11.11 7.34
N ALA A 83 -4.63 9.82 7.64
CA ALA A 83 -3.50 8.88 7.73
C ALA A 83 -2.77 8.73 6.38
N ALA A 84 -3.49 8.67 5.27
CA ALA A 84 -2.90 8.66 3.93
C ALA A 84 -2.10 9.96 3.64
N GLU A 85 -2.64 11.12 4.01
CA GLU A 85 -1.94 12.41 3.88
C GLU A 85 -0.68 12.47 4.76
N ALA A 86 -0.72 11.92 5.97
CA ALA A 86 0.45 11.83 6.84
C ALA A 86 1.54 10.92 6.27
N ALA A 87 1.18 9.81 5.62
CA ALA A 87 2.14 8.96 4.93
C ALA A 87 2.83 9.71 3.77
N GLU A 88 2.08 10.47 2.98
CA GLU A 88 2.66 11.27 1.88
C GLU A 88 3.51 12.46 2.38
N ALA A 89 3.10 13.11 3.47
CA ALA A 89 3.91 14.16 4.11
C ALA A 89 5.22 13.59 4.69
N ALA A 90 5.21 12.35 5.17
CA ALA A 90 6.45 11.65 5.53
C ALA A 90 7.28 11.26 4.29
N ALA A 91 6.63 10.97 3.17
CA ALA A 91 7.31 10.60 1.92
C ALA A 91 8.18 11.72 1.36
N VAL A 92 7.69 12.97 1.38
CA VAL A 92 8.50 14.13 0.93
C VAL A 92 9.74 14.34 1.80
N GLN A 93 9.77 13.75 2.99
CA GLN A 93 10.91 13.72 3.91
C GLN A 93 11.62 12.35 3.93
N SER A 94 11.40 11.50 2.92
CA SER A 94 12.04 10.18 2.75
C SER A 94 11.70 9.12 3.82
N GLN A 95 10.58 9.28 4.53
CA GLN A 95 10.16 8.39 5.63
C GLN A 95 8.80 7.72 5.37
N PHE A 96 8.40 7.54 4.11
CA PHE A 96 7.11 6.93 3.76
C PHE A 96 6.92 5.58 4.45
N TRP A 97 7.89 4.66 4.30
CA TRP A 97 7.73 3.28 4.79
C TRP A 97 7.73 3.18 6.31
N GLN A 98 8.45 4.07 6.98
CA GLN A 98 8.49 4.16 8.43
C GLN A 98 7.17 4.69 8.98
N MET A 99 6.61 5.73 8.36
CA MET A 99 5.27 6.23 8.69
C MET A 99 4.20 5.18 8.36
N HIS A 100 4.27 4.57 7.18
CA HIS A 100 3.38 3.48 6.75
C HIS A 100 3.32 2.33 7.78
N ASP A 101 4.47 1.90 8.28
CA ASP A 101 4.56 0.89 9.34
C ASP A 101 3.90 1.36 10.64
N LEU A 102 4.15 2.60 11.08
CA LEU A 102 3.51 3.16 12.28
C LEU A 102 1.99 3.23 12.15
N LEU A 103 1.48 3.75 11.04
CA LEU A 103 0.04 3.90 10.79
C LEU A 103 -0.68 2.55 10.83
N PHE A 104 -0.13 1.51 10.19
CA PHE A 104 -0.71 0.17 10.25
C PHE A 104 -0.58 -0.49 11.62
N ASN A 105 0.45 -0.18 12.41
CA ASN A 105 0.59 -0.71 13.77
C ASN A 105 -0.33 0.01 14.77
N CYS A 106 -0.71 1.26 14.49
CA CYS A 106 -1.43 2.14 15.40
C CYS A 106 -2.82 2.55 14.87
N GLN A 107 -3.57 1.61 14.27
CA GLN A 107 -4.84 1.89 13.57
C GLN A 107 -5.94 2.55 14.44
N HIS A 108 -5.82 2.45 15.77
CA HIS A 108 -6.76 3.03 16.73
C HIS A 108 -6.36 4.45 17.20
N ALA A 109 -5.22 4.96 16.72
CA ALA A 109 -4.64 6.23 17.12
C ALA A 109 -4.16 6.98 15.87
N LEU A 110 -5.12 7.45 15.07
CA LEU A 110 -4.90 8.07 13.76
C LEU A 110 -5.41 9.52 13.71
N GLU A 111 -5.88 10.05 14.82
CA GLU A 111 -6.20 11.46 15.00
C GLU A 111 -4.94 12.34 14.84
N ASN A 112 -5.12 13.60 14.45
CA ASN A 112 -4.04 14.53 14.13
C ASN A 112 -2.94 14.60 15.20
N GLY A 113 -3.32 14.56 16.50
CA GLY A 113 -2.35 14.57 17.60
C GLY A 113 -1.36 13.40 17.52
N TYR A 114 -1.86 12.18 17.31
CA TYR A 114 -1.02 10.99 17.16
C TYR A 114 -0.18 11.03 15.88
N LEU A 115 -0.73 11.51 14.77
CA LEU A 115 0.02 11.63 13.52
C LEU A 115 1.23 12.56 13.67
N ILE A 116 1.09 13.65 14.43
CA ILE A 116 2.18 14.58 14.76
C ILE A 116 3.21 13.89 15.67
N GLU A 117 2.76 13.13 16.67
CA GLU A 117 3.67 12.34 17.53
C GLU A 117 4.48 11.33 16.72
N TYR A 118 3.86 10.65 15.76
CA TYR A 118 4.55 9.71 14.87
C TYR A 118 5.57 10.44 14.00
N ALA A 119 5.18 11.55 13.37
CA ALA A 119 6.10 12.39 12.60
C ALA A 119 7.31 12.82 13.44
N ASN A 120 7.08 13.22 14.69
CA ASN A 120 8.15 13.63 15.60
C ASN A 120 9.06 12.45 15.99
N SER A 121 8.48 11.27 16.21
CA SER A 121 9.24 10.05 16.52
C SER A 121 10.14 9.59 15.36
N LEU A 122 9.75 9.91 14.13
CA LEU A 122 10.54 9.66 12.91
C LEU A 122 11.57 10.75 12.62
N GLY A 123 11.63 11.81 13.43
CA GLY A 123 12.56 12.92 13.23
C GLY A 123 12.20 13.82 12.04
N LEU A 124 10.92 13.89 11.68
CA LEU A 124 10.45 14.78 10.61
C LEU A 124 10.50 16.25 11.03
N ASP A 125 10.63 17.14 10.04
CA ASP A 125 10.35 18.56 10.18
C ASP A 125 8.84 18.75 10.44
N ILE A 126 8.50 19.00 11.72
CA ILE A 126 7.11 19.16 12.17
C ILE A 126 6.44 20.41 11.58
N PRO A 127 7.07 21.60 11.54
CA PRO A 127 6.52 22.74 10.82
C PRO A 127 6.13 22.44 9.37
N GLN A 128 7.00 21.76 8.62
CA GLN A 128 6.70 21.33 7.25
C GLN A 128 5.54 20.33 7.22
N PHE A 129 5.60 19.28 8.05
CA PHE A 129 4.57 18.25 8.11
C PHE A 129 3.17 18.82 8.41
N LEU A 130 3.07 19.74 9.39
CA LEU A 130 1.83 20.43 9.72
C LEU A 130 1.35 21.33 8.57
N GLN A 131 2.27 21.98 7.87
CA GLN A 131 1.92 22.78 6.70
C GLN A 131 1.34 21.90 5.58
N ASP A 132 1.93 20.74 5.31
CA ASP A 132 1.46 19.81 4.29
C ASP A 132 0.07 19.27 4.62
N LEU A 133 -0.17 18.85 5.86
CA LEU A 133 -1.48 18.39 6.34
C LEU A 133 -2.53 19.49 6.31
N SER A 134 -2.22 20.70 6.80
CA SER A 134 -3.20 21.79 6.87
C SER A 134 -3.63 22.30 5.49
N ARG A 135 -2.75 22.20 4.48
CA ARG A 135 -3.04 22.60 3.10
C ARG A 135 -3.63 21.48 2.26
N GLY A 136 -3.69 20.25 2.76
CA GLY A 136 -4.05 19.08 1.97
C GLY A 136 -3.12 18.88 0.78
N ALA A 137 -1.82 19.10 0.96
CA ALA A 137 -0.82 19.12 -0.10
C ALA A 137 -0.79 17.82 -0.94
N HIS A 138 -1.21 16.71 -0.32
CA HIS A 138 -1.14 15.37 -0.91
C HIS A 138 -2.49 14.78 -1.35
N ILE A 139 -3.59 15.54 -1.23
CA ILE A 139 -4.93 15.10 -1.63
C ILE A 139 -4.94 14.62 -3.09
N ASN A 140 -4.25 15.33 -3.99
CA ASN A 140 -4.21 14.95 -5.40
C ASN A 140 -3.46 13.63 -5.65
N ARG A 141 -2.38 13.36 -4.89
CA ARG A 141 -1.62 12.11 -5.00
C ARG A 141 -2.47 10.91 -4.56
N ILE A 142 -3.22 11.07 -3.47
CA ILE A 142 -4.15 10.06 -2.96
C ILE A 142 -5.32 9.87 -3.93
N LYS A 143 -5.85 10.96 -4.49
CA LYS A 143 -6.91 10.91 -5.51
C LYS A 143 -6.47 10.12 -6.74
N GLN A 144 -5.23 10.29 -7.20
CA GLN A 144 -4.67 9.51 -8.31
C GLN A 144 -4.62 8.02 -8.00
N ASP A 145 -4.26 7.63 -6.78
CA ASP A 145 -4.31 6.22 -6.37
C ASP A 145 -5.75 5.69 -6.39
N ILE A 146 -6.71 6.41 -5.81
CA ILE A 146 -8.13 6.04 -5.80
C ILE A 146 -8.68 5.91 -7.23
N GLU A 147 -8.37 6.86 -8.10
CA GLU A 147 -8.78 6.85 -9.51
C GLU A 147 -8.17 5.64 -10.23
N SER A 148 -6.88 5.37 -10.03
CA SER A 148 -6.21 4.20 -10.63
C SER A 148 -6.77 2.87 -10.12
N GLY A 149 -7.13 2.77 -8.83
CA GLY A 149 -7.79 1.61 -8.25
C GLY A 149 -9.18 1.40 -8.83
N THR A 150 -9.97 2.47 -8.92
CA THR A 150 -11.32 2.45 -9.51
C THR A 150 -11.27 2.01 -10.97
N GLN A 151 -10.34 2.56 -11.75
CA GLN A 151 -10.10 2.15 -13.14
C GLN A 151 -9.62 0.70 -13.27
N SER A 152 -8.97 0.17 -12.23
CA SER A 152 -8.53 -1.23 -12.15
C SER A 152 -9.61 -2.16 -11.58
N GLY A 153 -10.83 -1.66 -11.33
CA GLY A 153 -11.95 -2.44 -10.80
C GLY A 153 -11.90 -2.72 -9.29
N VAL A 154 -11.13 -1.95 -8.52
CA VAL A 154 -11.12 -2.03 -7.06
C VAL A 154 -12.46 -1.52 -6.51
N THR A 155 -13.22 -2.43 -5.90
CA THR A 155 -14.50 -2.13 -5.24
C THR A 155 -14.46 -2.37 -3.73
N THR A 156 -13.48 -3.14 -3.26
CA THR A 156 -13.27 -3.50 -1.86
C THR A 156 -11.78 -3.48 -1.55
N ILE A 157 -11.44 -3.10 -0.33
CA ILE A 157 -10.07 -3.11 0.18
C ILE A 157 -9.89 -4.17 1.27
N PRO A 158 -8.66 -4.69 1.46
CA PRO A 158 -7.52 -4.50 0.58
C PRO A 158 -7.74 -5.19 -0.77
N ALA A 159 -7.17 -4.63 -1.84
CA ALA A 159 -7.14 -5.26 -3.15
C ALA A 159 -5.68 -5.47 -3.57
N LEU A 160 -5.36 -6.70 -3.95
CA LEU A 160 -4.02 -7.09 -4.40
C LEU A 160 -4.00 -7.32 -5.91
N PHE A 161 -2.95 -6.84 -6.56
CA PHE A 161 -2.63 -7.18 -7.94
C PHE A 161 -1.23 -7.79 -7.96
N ILE A 162 -1.12 -8.95 -8.62
CA ILE A 162 0.17 -9.58 -8.90
C ILE A 162 0.43 -9.37 -10.38
N ASN A 163 1.48 -8.61 -10.67
CA ASN A 163 1.72 -8.01 -11.98
C ASN A 163 0.47 -7.25 -12.46
N LYS A 164 -0.15 -7.70 -13.55
CA LYS A 164 -1.33 -7.05 -14.13
C LYS A 164 -2.65 -7.62 -13.61
N PHE A 165 -2.65 -8.73 -12.87
CA PHE A 165 -3.87 -9.48 -12.56
C PHE A 165 -4.28 -9.29 -11.11
N GLN A 166 -5.56 -9.02 -10.89
CA GLN A 166 -6.10 -8.95 -9.54
C GLN A 166 -6.07 -10.34 -8.89
N TYR A 167 -5.46 -10.43 -7.71
CA TYR A 167 -5.51 -11.63 -6.88
C TYR A 167 -6.85 -11.69 -6.16
N ARG A 168 -7.59 -12.79 -6.37
CA ARG A 168 -8.96 -12.99 -5.88
C ARG A 168 -9.13 -14.20 -4.96
N ASP A 169 -8.04 -14.92 -4.68
CA ASP A 169 -8.04 -16.03 -3.74
C ASP A 169 -7.96 -15.54 -2.28
N ARG A 170 -7.92 -16.50 -1.35
CA ARG A 170 -7.89 -16.18 0.09
C ARG A 170 -6.61 -15.47 0.48
N TYR A 171 -6.72 -14.47 1.34
CA TYR A 171 -5.57 -13.82 1.96
C TYR A 171 -4.99 -14.68 3.09
N ASN A 172 -4.14 -15.63 2.71
CA ASN A 172 -3.28 -16.34 3.65
C ASN A 172 -1.94 -16.68 2.97
N GLN A 173 -0.98 -17.09 3.78
CA GLN A 173 0.41 -17.24 3.36
C GLN A 173 0.60 -18.27 2.26
N THR A 174 -0.05 -19.42 2.35
CA THR A 174 0.12 -20.51 1.38
C THR A 174 -0.35 -20.09 -0.01
N GLN A 175 -1.58 -19.57 -0.12
CA GLN A 175 -2.14 -19.19 -1.42
C GLN A 175 -1.43 -17.96 -2.01
N LEU A 176 -1.16 -16.94 -1.20
CA LEU A 176 -0.51 -15.74 -1.71
C LEU A 176 0.95 -15.99 -2.10
N MET A 177 1.69 -16.79 -1.32
CA MET A 177 3.05 -17.21 -1.69
C MET A 177 3.03 -17.99 -3.01
N ALA A 178 2.15 -18.99 -3.15
CA ALA A 178 2.04 -19.77 -4.38
C ALA A 178 1.68 -18.91 -5.59
N ALA A 179 0.77 -17.95 -5.43
CA ALA A 179 0.40 -17.04 -6.52
C ALA A 179 1.55 -16.10 -6.92
N ILE A 180 2.38 -15.69 -5.97
CA ILE A 180 3.58 -14.89 -6.23
C ILE A 180 4.64 -15.72 -6.95
N THR A 181 4.87 -16.98 -6.53
CA THR A 181 5.98 -17.79 -7.04
C THR A 181 5.67 -18.55 -8.33
N ASN A 182 4.42 -18.91 -8.58
CA ASN A 182 4.03 -19.70 -9.75
C ASN A 182 4.07 -18.94 -11.08
N LEU A 183 4.29 -17.63 -11.07
CA LEU A 183 4.30 -16.80 -12.30
C LEU A 183 5.58 -16.94 -13.15
N VAL A 184 6.51 -17.81 -12.74
CA VAL A 184 7.82 -18.02 -13.40
C VAL A 184 7.96 -19.42 -13.97
N ASN A 185 6.95 -20.29 -13.84
CA ASN A 185 6.95 -21.67 -14.36
C ASN A 185 6.03 -21.84 -15.57
#